data_AF-A0A240E283-F1
#
_entry.id   AF-A0A240E283-F1
#
_cell.length_a   1.000
_cell.length_b   1.000
_cell.length_c   1.000
_cell.angle_alpha   90.00
_cell.angle_beta   90.00
_cell.angle_gamma   90.00
#
_symmetry.space_group_name_H-M   'P 1'
#
loop_
_entity.id
_entity.type
_entity.pdbx_description
1 polymer ?
#
loop_
_entity_poly.entity_id
_entity_poly.type
_entity_poly.pdbx_seq_one_letter_code
_entity_poly.pdbx_strand_id
1 'polypeptide(L)' 'MSKFEYKDAVRKLQEKGHIALDDFKSLSYEDLDELLEEIKKWCIYANGKPDKLKKESKKDKKNK' A
#
# COMPACT_ATOMS: atom_id res chain seq x y z
N MET A 1 -9.24 -19.23 5.45
CA MET A 1 -9.41 -17.76 5.56
C MET A 1 -8.50 -17.14 4.53
N SER A 2 -9.01 -16.24 3.68
CA SER A 2 -8.20 -15.58 2.65
C SER A 2 -7.04 -14.85 3.32
N LYS A 3 -5.82 -15.15 2.88
CA LYS A 3 -4.59 -14.56 3.42
C LYS A 3 -4.56 -13.10 2.98
N PHE A 4 -4.59 -12.18 3.93
CA PHE A 4 -4.47 -10.75 3.65
C PHE A 4 -2.99 -10.45 3.43
N GLU A 5 -2.65 -10.00 2.23
CA GLU A 5 -1.26 -9.80 1.82
C GLU A 5 -0.91 -8.32 1.75
N TYR A 6 0.39 -8.00 1.74
CA TYR A 6 0.92 -6.65 1.61
C TYR A 6 0.25 -5.84 0.48
N LYS A 7 -0.01 -6.47 -0.67
CA LYS A 7 -0.67 -5.81 -1.82
C LYS A 7 -2.08 -5.32 -1.49
N ASP A 8 -2.83 -6.07 -0.67
CA ASP A 8 -4.16 -5.68 -0.24
C ASP A 8 -4.12 -4.49 0.73
N ALA A 9 -3.11 -4.46 1.60
CA ALA A 9 -2.86 -3.34 2.52
C ALA A 9 -2.54 -2.04 1.76
N VAL A 10 -1.61 -2.11 0.80
CA VAL A 10 -1.26 -0.96 -0.06
C VAL A 10 -2.47 -0.49 -0.86
N ARG A 11 -3.26 -1.42 -1.41
CA ARG A 11 -4.48 -1.09 -2.16
C ARG A 11 -5.52 -0.39 -1.29
N LYS A 12 -5.76 -0.87 -0.06
CA LYS A 12 -6.67 -0.21 0.90
C LYS A 12 -6.18 1.19 1.25
N LEU A 13 -4.89 1.37 1.50
CA LEU A 13 -4.29 2.69 1.72
C LEU A 13 -4.46 3.62 0.52
N GLN A 14 -4.30 3.13 -0.71
CA GLN A 14 -4.49 3.92 -1.93
C GLN A 14 -5.95 4.31 -2.19
N GLU A 15 -6.90 3.41 -1.93
CA GLU A 15 -8.32 3.62 -2.22
C GLU A 15 -9.04 4.39 -1.10
N LYS A 16 -8.72 4.09 0.16
CA LYS A 16 -9.45 4.62 1.33
C LYS A 16 -8.66 5.64 2.14
N GLY A 17 -7.34 5.74 1.94
CA GLY A 17 -6.46 6.60 2.74
C GLY A 17 -6.24 6.13 4.18
N HIS A 18 -6.78 4.98 4.57
CA HIS A 18 -6.61 4.38 5.89
C HIS A 18 -6.62 2.86 5.82
N ILE A 19 -6.00 2.21 6.80
CA ILE A 19 -6.00 0.76 6.99
C ILE A 19 -6.53 0.45 8.40
N ALA A 20 -7.31 -0.62 8.54
CA ALA A 20 -7.81 -1.04 9.84
C ALA A 20 -6.71 -1.78 10.61
N LEU A 21 -6.74 -1.69 11.95
CA LEU A 21 -5.78 -2.42 12.79
C LEU A 21 -5.89 -3.94 12.66
N ASP A 22 -7.07 -4.46 12.34
CA ASP A 22 -7.30 -5.89 12.12
C ASP A 22 -6.55 -6.40 10.88
N ASP A 23 -6.65 -5.64 9.78
CA ASP A 23 -5.87 -5.87 8.56
C ASP A 23 -4.36 -5.75 8.83
N PHE A 24 -3.95 -4.75 9.60
CA PHE A 24 -2.56 -4.53 9.97
C PHE A 24 -1.99 -5.70 10.79
N LYS A 25 -2.76 -6.24 11.74
CA LYS A 25 -2.35 -7.39 12.57
C LYS A 25 -2.25 -8.70 11.79
N SER A 26 -2.95 -8.79 10.66
CA SER A 26 -2.96 -9.99 9.82
C SER A 26 -1.72 -10.14 8.93
N LEU A 27 -0.93 -9.07 8.78
CA LEU A 27 0.30 -9.06 7.99
C LEU A 27 1.47 -9.68 8.75
N SER A 28 2.43 -10.24 8.01
CA SER A 28 3.69 -10.70 8.61
C SER A 28 4.55 -9.50 9.04
N TYR A 29 5.53 -9.74 9.92
CA TYR A 29 6.43 -8.68 10.35
C TYR A 29 7.23 -8.09 9.18
N GLU A 30 7.62 -8.91 8.20
CA GLU A 30 8.32 -8.48 6.99
C GLU A 30 7.42 -7.58 6.12
N ASP A 31 6.17 -7.99 5.90
CA ASP A 31 5.19 -7.20 5.14
C ASP A 31 4.88 -5.86 5.85
N LEU A 32 4.83 -5.88 7.18
CA LEU A 32 4.60 -4.68 7.99
C LEU A 32 5.76 -3.70 7.89
N ASP A 33 6.99 -4.18 7.97
CA ASP A 33 8.19 -3.35 7.84
C ASP A 33 8.24 -2.68 6.46
N GLU A 34 7.97 -3.45 5.39
CA GLU A 34 7.92 -2.93 4.03
C GLU A 34 6.78 -1.91 3.83
N LEU A 35 5.59 -2.20 4.39
CA LEU A 35 4.44 -1.29 4.35
C LEU A 35 4.73 0.03 5.06
N LEU A 36 5.35 -0.02 6.23
CA LEU A 36 5.70 1.18 7.00
C LEU A 36 6.79 2.01 6.31
N GLU A 37 7.79 1.38 5.72
CA GLU A 37 8.80 2.09 4.93
C GLU A 37 8.21 2.73 3.66
N GLU A 38 7.24 2.09 3.01
CA GLU A 38 6.51 2.69 1.90
C GLU A 38 5.63 3.86 2.35
N ILE A 39 4.86 3.72 3.44
CA ILE A 39 4.07 4.80 4.02
C ILE A 39 4.97 5.99 4.38
N LYS A 40 6.13 5.74 4.97
CA LYS A 40 7.11 6.78 5.32
C LYS A 40 7.66 7.49 4.10
N LYS A 41 8.09 6.76 3.05
CA LYS A 41 8.50 7.36 1.77
C LYS A 41 7.37 8.18 1.16
N TRP A 42 6.14 7.69 1.23
CA TRP A 42 4.99 8.40 0.72
C TRP A 42 4.67 9.68 1.51
N CYS A 43 4.71 9.64 2.84
CA CYS A 43 4.55 10.84 3.67
C CYS A 43 5.63 11.89 3.39
N ILE A 44 6.89 11.48 3.25
CA ILE A 44 8.03 12.38 3.03
C ILE A 44 8.04 12.95 1.61
N TYR A 45 7.95 12.10 0.58
CA TYR A 45 8.16 12.51 -0.81
C TYR A 45 6.86 12.88 -1.54
N ALA A 46 5.74 12.32 -1.10
CA ALA A 46 4.43 12.55 -1.71
C ALA A 46 3.51 13.43 -0.86
N ASN A 47 3.99 13.92 0.29
CA ASN A 47 3.27 14.82 1.17
C ASN A 47 1.90 14.26 1.58
N GLY A 48 1.82 12.94 1.78
CA GLY A 48 0.60 12.23 2.17
C GLY A 48 -0.54 12.27 1.15
N LYS A 49 -0.28 12.62 -0.13
CA LYS A 49 -1.33 12.69 -1.17
C LYS A 49 -1.61 11.30 -1.78
N PRO A 50 -2.84 10.74 -1.66
CA PRO A 50 -3.13 9.36 -2.04
C PRO A 50 -2.93 9.09 -3.54
N ASP A 51 -3.10 10.12 -4.38
CA ASP A 51 -2.83 10.07 -5.82
C ASP A 51 -1.39 9.71 -6.15
N LYS A 52 -0.45 10.02 -5.25
CA LYS A 52 0.99 9.72 -5.42
C LYS A 52 1.41 8.38 -4.80
N LEU A 53 0.54 7.75 -4.00
CA LEU A 53 0.77 6.39 -3.50
C LEU A 53 0.53 5.36 -4.60
N LYS A 54 -0.35 5.67 -5.56
CA LYS A 54 -0.49 4.91 -6.80
C LYS A 54 0.79 5.07 -7.61
N LYS A 55 1.73 4.13 -7.46
CA LYS A 55 2.56 3.76 -8.60
C LYS A 55 1.56 3.25 -9.64
N GLU A 56 1.21 4.07 -10.62
CA GLU A 56 0.77 3.53 -11.91
C GLU A 56 1.87 2.54 -12.29
N SER A 57 1.61 1.26 -12.07
CA SER A 57 2.47 0.20 -12.54
C SER A 57 2.58 0.45 -14.03
N LYS A 58 3.70 1.02 -14.49
CA LYS A 58 4.01 1.26 -15.90
C LYS A 58 4.03 -0.06 -16.72
N LYS A 59 3.60 -1.19 -16.16
CA LYS A 59 3.43 -2.47 -16.82
C LYS A 59 2.09 -2.64 -17.54
N ASP A 60 1.06 -1.84 -17.23
CA ASP A 60 -0.24 -1.93 -17.93
C ASP A 60 -0.41 -0.94 -19.10
N LYS A 61 0.70 -0.41 -19.64
CA LYS A 61 0.73 0.39 -20.89
C LYS A 61 1.27 -0.39 -22.09
N LYS A 62 1.10 -1.71 -22.11
CA LYS A 62 1.44 -2.55 -23.28
C LYS A 62 0.31 -3.54 -23.58
N ASN A 63 -0.84 -3.01 -23.98
CA ASN A 63 -1.74 -3.61 -24.98
C ASN A 63 -2.93 -2.67 -25.20
N LYS A 64 -2.75 -1.71 -26.11
CA LYS A 64 -3.84 -1.20 -26.95
C LYS A 64 -3.27 -0.95 -28.33
#